data_AF-A0A2M8NKB7-F1
#
_entry.id   AF-A0A2M8NKB7-F1
#
_cell.length_a   1.000
_cell.length_b   1.000
_cell.length_c   1.000
_cell.angle_alpha   90.00
_cell.angle_beta   90.00
_cell.angle_gamma   90.00
#
_symmetry.space_group_name_H-M   'P 1'
#
loop_
_entity.id
_entity.type
_entity.pdbx_description
1 polymer ?
#
loop_
_entity_poly.entity_id
_entity_poly.type
_entity_poly.pdbx_seq_one_letter_code
_entity_poly.pdbx_strand_id
1 'polypeptide(L)' 'MLKNILIPLDGSQLAETAVRYAKEILAEDGKLTLLSVVQPPEV' A
#
# COMPACT_ATOMS: atom_id res chain seq x y z
N MET A 1 -2.65 17.05 0.17
CA MET A 1 -3.38 15.80 0.47
C MET A 1 -3.62 15.04 -0.83
N LEU A 2 -3.19 13.78 -0.91
CA LEU A 2 -3.33 12.93 -2.10
C LEU A 2 -4.68 12.20 -2.09
N LYS A 3 -5.35 12.11 -3.25
CA LYS A 3 -6.65 11.43 -3.37
C LYS A 3 -6.54 9.93 -3.58
N ASN A 4 -5.47 9.46 -4.22
CA ASN A 4 -5.26 8.05 -4.52
C ASN A 4 -3.79 7.70 -4.25
N ILE A 5 -3.56 6.72 -3.37
CA ILE A 5 -2.22 6.20 -3.06
C ILE A 5 -2.25 4.70 -3.22
N LEU A 6 -1.25 4.13 -3.91
CA LEU A 6 -1.03 2.69 -3.99
C LEU A 6 0.25 2.34 -3.23
N ILE A 7 0.17 1.35 -2.35
CA ILE A 7 1.32 0.82 -1.61
C ILE A 7 1.50 -0.67 -1.96
N PRO A 8 2.65 -1.06 -2.53
CA PRO A 8 3.00 -2.47 -2.65
C PRO A 8 3.38 -3.04 -1.27
N LEU A 9 2.86 -4.24 -0.96
CA LEU A 9 3.15 -5.01 0.24
C LEU A 9 3.80 -6.33 -0.17
N ASP A 10 5.10 -6.44 0.07
CA ASP A 10 5.94 -7.62 -0.20
C ASP A 10 6.25 -8.43 1.08
N GLY A 11 5.66 -8.05 2.22
CA GLY A 11 5.92 -8.65 3.53
C GLY A 11 7.16 -8.11 4.25
N SER A 12 7.88 -7.14 3.66
CA SER A 12 8.97 -6.46 4.34
C SER A 12 8.46 -5.46 5.37
N GLN A 13 9.21 -5.29 6.46
CA GLN A 13 8.89 -4.29 7.49
C GLN A 13 8.89 -2.85 6.95
N LEU A 14 9.68 -2.60 5.90
CA LEU A 14 9.71 -1.32 5.22
C LEU A 14 8.39 -1.05 4.49
N ALA A 15 7.87 -2.03 3.73
CA ALA A 15 6.60 -1.91 3.03
C ALA A 15 5.42 -1.72 4.00
N GLU A 16 5.42 -2.43 5.13
CA GLU A 16 4.40 -2.23 6.17
C GLU A 16 4.46 -0.82 6.78
N THR A 17 5.66 -0.30 7.02
CA THR A 17 5.86 1.04 7.57
C THR A 17 5.35 2.13 6.62
N ALA A 18 5.47 1.92 5.30
CA ALA A 18 4.97 2.86 4.30
C ALA A 18 3.46 3.13 4.41
N VAL A 19 2.67 2.18 4.92
CA VAL A 19 1.22 2.35 5.16
C VAL A 19 0.95 3.47 6.17
N ARG A 20 1.79 3.62 7.20
CA ARG A 20 1.64 4.68 8.20
C ARG A 20 1.83 6.05 7.56
N TYR A 21 2.93 6.23 6.82
CA TYR A 21 3.22 7.49 6.15
C TYR A 21 2.19 7.82 5.06
N ALA A 22 1.67 6.81 4.34
CA ALA A 22 0.62 7.01 3.35
C ALA A 22 -0.65 7.61 3.98
N LYS A 23 -1.02 7.18 5.20
CA LYS A 23 -2.19 7.73 5.93
C LYS A 23 -2.01 9.19 6.32
N GLU A 24 -0.78 9.64 6.60
CA GLU A 24 -0.49 11.03 6.99
C GLU A 24 -0.70 12.02 5.83
N ILE A 25 -0.54 11.55 4.59
CA ILE A 25 -0.64 12.38 3.38
C ILE A 25 -1.92 12.14 2.57
N LEU A 26 -2.76 11.19 3.00
CA LEU A 26 -4.02 10.85 2.36
C LEU A 26 -5.08 11.91 2.66
N ALA A 27 -5.78 12.36 1.61
CA ALA A 27 -6.95 13.22 1.77
C ALA A 27 -8.04 12.53 2.62
N GLU A 28 -8.88 13.33 3.27
CA GLU A 28 -9.99 12.83 4.10
C GLU A 28 -10.94 11.91 3.33
N ASP A 29 -11.22 12.23 2.07
CA ASP A 29 -11.98 11.44 1.10
C ASP A 29 -11.08 10.63 0.14
N GLY A 30 -9.81 10.43 0.52
CA GLY A 30 -8.82 9.73 -0.27
C GLY A 30 -8.94 8.22 -0.16
N LYS A 31 -8.49 7.52 -1.19
CA LYS A 31 -8.40 6.06 -1.25
C LYS A 31 -6.96 5.59 -1.15
N LEU A 32 -6.71 4.69 -0.19
CA LEU A 32 -5.47 3.94 -0.08
C LEU A 32 -5.68 2.52 -0.62
N THR A 33 -4.91 2.13 -1.64
CA THR A 33 -4.94 0.78 -2.22
C THR A 33 -3.68 0.02 -1.80
N LEU A 34 -3.87 -1.12 -1.15
CA LEU A 34 -2.79 -2.02 -0.78
C LEU A 34 -2.70 -3.14 -1.83
N LEU A 35 -1.52 -3.37 -2.39
CA LEU A 35 -1.29 -4.35 -3.45
C LEU A 35 -0.23 -5.35 -3.01
N SER A 36 -0.53 -6.64 -3.08
CA SER A 36 0.50 -7.69 -2.99
C SER A 36 0.56 -8.43 -4.31
N VAL A 37 1.77 -8.60 -4.83
CA VAL A 37 2.03 -9.41 -6.02
C VAL A 37 2.51 -10.78 -5.54
N VAL A 38 1.76 -11.82 -5.89
CA VAL A 38 2.08 -13.21 -5.56
C VAL A 38 2.44 -13.97 -6.82
N GLN A 39 3.34 -14.94 -6.69
CA GLN A 39 3.61 -15.88 -7.78
C GLN A 39 2.39 -16.80 -7.96
N PRO A 40 2.01 -17.14 -9.21
CA PRO A 40 1.00 -18.15 -9.44
C PRO A 40 1.47 -19.50 -8.86
N PRO A 41 0.55 -20.39 -8.48
CA PRO A 41 0.92 -21.73 -8.03
C PRO A 41 1.63 -22.49 -9.16
N GLU A 42 2.64 -23.28 -8.81
CA GLU A 42 3.23 -24.26 -9.72
C GLU A 42 2.18 -25.35 -10.00
N VAL A 43 1.99 -25.68 -11.29
CA VAL A 43 1.03 -26.69 -11.76
C VAL A 43 1.60 -28.09 -11.61
#